data_AF-A0A940N900-F1
#
_entry.id   AF-A0A940N900-F1
#
_cell.length_a   1.000
_cell.length_b   1.000
_cell.length_c   1.000
_cell.angle_alpha   90.00
_cell.angle_beta   90.00
_cell.angle_gamma   90.00
#
_symmetry.space_group_name_H-M   'P 1'
#
loop_
_entity.id
_entity.type
_entity.pdbx_description
1 polymer ?
#
loop_
_entity_poly.entity_id
_entity_poly.type
_entity_poly.pdbx_seq_one_letter_code
_entity_poly.pdbx_strand_id
1 'polypeptide(L)'
;MASSRSNAFAHVQSGRNIVWEVLRGRRIDASNCAGQLPGDFIACRQYTAMLSYQSTQFGVATSYDVMRGGPNASAPLSSSAFTDTRNLVDAYAMVGPVKVAGGWMRRNTAAAVHAQSDIFFLGFEYFIRPDLIEDVQALRYINRSVANANFLSPAQRIYFQNERRLICHLATS
;
A
#
# COMPACT_ATOMS: atom_id res chain seq x y z
N MET A 1 -13.39 -13.16 -3.47
CA MET A 1 -12.24 -12.42 -4.01
C MET A 1 -12.49 -12.16 -5.48
N ALA A 2 -12.97 -10.95 -5.81
CA ALA A 2 -13.27 -10.59 -7.18
C ALA A 2 -11.95 -10.42 -7.96
N SER A 3 -11.72 -11.31 -8.91
CA SER A 3 -10.70 -11.17 -9.94
C SER A 3 -11.05 -9.94 -10.79
N SER A 4 -10.52 -8.78 -10.43
CA SER A 4 -10.48 -7.63 -11.34
C SER A 4 -9.45 -7.98 -12.41
N ARG A 5 -9.92 -8.59 -13.51
CA ARG A 5 -9.17 -8.65 -14.76
C ARG A 5 -9.08 -7.24 -15.33
N SER A 6 -8.24 -6.42 -14.70
CA SER A 6 -7.76 -5.18 -15.31
C SER A 6 -6.89 -5.60 -16.51
N ASN A 7 -7.10 -4.94 -17.66
CA ASN A 7 -6.24 -5.06 -18.84
C ASN A 7 -4.88 -4.41 -18.54
N ALA A 8 -4.19 -4.94 -17.52
CA ALA A 8 -2.92 -4.48 -17.02
C ALA A 8 -1.82 -5.25 -17.74
N PHE A 9 -0.97 -4.53 -18.46
CA PHE A 9 0.31 -5.09 -18.87
C PHE A 9 1.21 -5.08 -17.63
N ALA A 10 1.42 -6.26 -17.06
CA ALA A 10 2.39 -6.51 -16.02
C ALA A 10 3.70 -6.95 -16.68
N HIS A 11 4.79 -6.23 -16.42
CA HIS A 11 6.12 -6.79 -16.61
C HIS A 11 6.66 -7.14 -15.23
N VAL A 12 6.72 -8.43 -14.93
CA VAL A 12 7.30 -8.96 -13.70
C VAL A 12 8.62 -9.61 -14.07
N GLN A 13 9.71 -9.06 -13.55
CA GLN A 13 11.01 -9.71 -13.65
C GLN A 13 11.52 -9.97 -12.23
N SER A 14 11.75 -11.25 -11.95
CA SER A 14 12.24 -11.71 -10.66
C SER A 14 13.67 -12.21 -10.81
N GLY A 15 14.59 -11.59 -10.07
CA GLY A 15 15.86 -12.20 -9.69
C GLY A 15 15.71 -12.91 -8.35
N ARG A 16 16.72 -13.70 -7.94
CA ARG A 16 16.65 -14.58 -6.74
C ARG A 16 16.14 -13.90 -5.47
N ASN A 17 16.40 -12.60 -5.31
CA ASN A 17 16.00 -11.78 -4.16
C ASN A 17 15.32 -10.45 -4.55
N ILE A 18 15.15 -10.15 -5.84
CA ILE A 18 14.59 -8.87 -6.33
C ILE A 18 13.34 -9.20 -7.14
N VAL A 19 12.23 -8.57 -6.81
CA VAL A 19 11.01 -8.62 -7.61
C VAL A 19 10.61 -7.19 -7.92
N TRP A 20 10.45 -6.89 -9.20
CA TRP A 20 9.82 -5.65 -9.60
C TRP A 20 8.68 -5.94 -10.56
N GLU A 21 7.68 -5.07 -10.50
CA GLU A 21 6.48 -5.17 -11.30
C GLU A 21 6.06 -3.78 -11.74
N VAL A 22 5.71 -3.64 -13.01
CA VAL A 22 5.05 -2.42 -13.50
C VAL A 22 3.72 -2.82 -14.12
N LEU A 23 2.64 -2.32 -13.53
CA LEU A 23 1.27 -2.46 -14.01
C LEU A 23 0.82 -1.16 -14.66
N ARG A 24 0.23 -1.29 -15.85
CA ARG A 24 -0.46 -0.18 -16.53
C ARG A 24 -1.94 -0.47 -16.61
N GLY A 25 -2.71 0.09 -15.67
CA GLY A 25 -4.16 -0.02 -15.64
C GLY A 25 -4.81 0.93 -16.64
N ARG A 26 -5.69 0.38 -17.51
CA ARG A 26 -6.54 1.17 -18.42
C ARG A 26 -7.87 1.62 -17.80
N ARG A 27 -8.15 1.23 -16.57
CA ARG A 27 -9.38 1.55 -15.85
C ARG A 27 -9.08 1.85 -14.40
N ILE A 28 -9.73 2.87 -13.87
CA ILE A 28 -9.73 3.21 -12.45
C ILE A 28 -11.14 2.95 -11.97
N ASP A 29 -11.36 1.78 -11.36
CA ASP A 29 -12.68 1.41 -10.82
C ASP A 29 -13.06 2.30 -9.62
N ALA A 30 -12.07 2.95 -8.99
CA ALA A 30 -12.25 3.81 -7.83
C ALA A 30 -12.83 5.21 -8.13
N SER A 31 -12.80 5.67 -9.38
CA SER A 31 -13.22 7.05 -9.75
C SER A 31 -14.27 7.12 -10.85
N ASN A 32 -15.01 6.04 -11.12
CA ASN A 32 -16.04 5.97 -12.18
C ASN A 32 -15.52 6.39 -13.57
N CYS A 33 -14.29 6.01 -13.90
CA CYS A 33 -13.66 6.31 -15.18
C CYS A 33 -14.09 5.31 -16.26
N ALA A 34 -14.82 5.76 -17.29
CA ALA A 34 -15.31 4.90 -18.38
C ALA A 34 -14.21 4.36 -19.32
N GLY A 35 -12.97 4.87 -19.22
CA GLY A 35 -11.83 4.50 -20.06
C GLY A 35 -11.12 5.72 -20.63
N GLN A 36 -10.25 5.51 -21.62
CA GLN A 36 -9.57 6.59 -22.35
C GLN A 36 -10.58 7.43 -23.14
N LEU A 37 -10.48 8.76 -23.08
CA LEU A 37 -11.32 9.66 -23.88
C LEU A 37 -10.67 9.93 -25.24
N PRO A 38 -11.46 9.91 -26.35
CA PRO A 38 -10.99 10.45 -27.62
C PRO A 38 -10.61 11.92 -27.46
N GLY A 39 -9.37 12.28 -27.81
CA GLY A 39 -8.84 13.65 -27.66
C GLY A 39 -8.11 13.92 -26.34
N ASP A 40 -8.19 13.04 -25.35
CA ASP A 40 -7.42 13.13 -24.10
C ASP A 40 -6.82 11.77 -23.74
N PHE A 41 -5.61 11.54 -24.24
CA PHE A 41 -4.91 10.27 -24.10
C PHE A 41 -4.37 10.03 -22.70
N ILE A 42 -4.29 11.04 -21.84
CA ILE A 42 -3.73 10.91 -20.48
C ILE A 42 -4.82 10.68 -19.42
N ALA A 43 -6.07 11.04 -19.72
CA ALA A 43 -7.20 10.87 -18.82
C ALA A 43 -7.44 9.41 -18.40
N CYS A 44 -7.89 9.23 -17.15
CA CYS A 44 -8.35 7.95 -16.61
C CYS A 44 -7.33 6.80 -16.69
N ARG A 45 -6.04 7.10 -16.54
CA ARG A 45 -4.96 6.09 -16.52
C ARG A 45 -4.40 5.86 -15.13
N GLN A 46 -4.07 4.61 -14.84
CA GLN A 46 -3.34 4.23 -13.63
C GLN A 46 -2.01 3.56 -13.99
N TYR A 47 -0.97 3.94 -13.28
CA TYR A 47 0.34 3.31 -13.35
C TYR A 47 0.73 2.89 -11.95
N THR A 48 1.12 1.64 -11.80
CA THR A 48 1.67 1.11 -10.55
C THR A 48 3.03 0.55 -10.87
N ALA A 49 4.04 0.97 -10.14
CA ALA A 49 5.36 0.36 -10.16
C ALA A 49 5.67 -0.10 -8.74
N MET A 50 6.15 -1.33 -8.62
CA MET A 50 6.57 -1.91 -7.35
C MET A 50 7.97 -2.47 -7.52
N LEU A 51 8.79 -2.29 -6.50
CA LEU A 51 10.10 -2.90 -6.38
C LEU A 51 10.20 -3.44 -4.96
N SER A 52 10.60 -4.69 -4.85
CA SER A 52 10.87 -5.33 -3.58
C SER A 52 12.20 -6.08 -3.65
N TYR A 53 12.90 -6.04 -2.53
CA TYR A 53 14.08 -6.84 -2.27
C TYR A 53 13.85 -7.62 -0.98
N GLN A 54 14.06 -8.93 -1.02
CA GLN A 54 13.86 -9.80 0.12
C GLN A 54 15.11 -10.64 0.37
N SER A 55 15.52 -10.69 1.63
CA SER A 55 16.59 -11.54 2.14
C SER A 55 16.07 -12.26 3.40
N THR A 56 16.87 -13.20 3.90
CA THR A 56 16.57 -13.96 5.12
C THR A 56 16.55 -13.08 6.37
N GLN A 57 17.37 -12.03 6.40
CA GLN A 57 17.51 -11.15 7.56
C GLN A 57 16.81 -9.80 7.42
N PHE A 58 16.50 -9.37 6.20
CA PHE A 58 15.87 -8.07 5.98
C PHE A 58 15.20 -8.04 4.62
N GLY A 59 14.28 -7.09 4.45
CA GLY A 59 13.70 -6.80 3.16
C GLY A 59 13.22 -5.37 3.11
N VAL A 60 13.07 -4.88 1.89
CA VAL A 60 12.57 -3.54 1.61
C VAL A 60 11.65 -3.64 0.41
N ALA A 61 10.51 -2.97 0.48
CA ALA A 61 9.61 -2.81 -0.64
C ALA A 61 9.23 -1.35 -0.81
N THR A 62 8.97 -0.99 -2.05
CA THR A 62 8.48 0.32 -2.43
C THR A 62 7.46 0.18 -3.54
N SER A 63 6.39 0.94 -3.45
CA SER A 63 5.40 1.08 -4.53
C SER A 63 5.14 2.54 -4.86
N TYR A 64 4.90 2.77 -6.13
CA TYR A 64 4.58 4.07 -6.71
C TYR A 64 3.36 3.92 -7.61
N ASP A 65 2.24 4.45 -7.15
CA ASP A 65 0.96 4.44 -7.82
C ASP A 65 0.60 5.85 -8.26
N VAL A 66 0.31 6.03 -9.55
CA VAL A 66 -0.18 7.29 -10.11
C VAL A 66 -1.52 7.06 -10.78
N MET A 67 -2.50 7.82 -10.36
CA MET A 67 -3.87 7.77 -10.85
C MET A 67 -4.22 9.12 -11.48
N ARG A 68 -4.50 9.14 -12.79
CA ARG A 68 -4.89 10.33 -13.53
C ARG A 68 -6.41 10.45 -13.56
N GLY A 69 -6.90 11.67 -13.31
CA GLY A 69 -8.31 12.01 -13.42
C GLY A 69 -8.81 12.10 -14.86
N GLY A 70 -10.06 12.53 -15.02
CA GLY A 70 -10.66 12.76 -16.32
C GLY A 70 -12.04 13.42 -16.20
N PRO A 71 -12.56 14.01 -17.29
CA PRO A 71 -13.86 14.73 -17.29
C PRO A 71 -15.05 13.91 -16.77
N ASN A 72 -14.98 12.58 -16.89
CA ASN A 72 -16.02 11.65 -16.43
C ASN A 72 -15.70 10.99 -15.09
N ALA A 73 -14.59 11.34 -14.46
CA ALA A 73 -14.20 10.80 -13.17
C ALA A 73 -14.93 11.50 -12.03
N SER A 74 -15.23 10.79 -10.96
CA SER A 74 -15.76 11.37 -9.74
C SER A 74 -14.76 12.33 -9.09
N ALA A 75 -15.29 13.34 -8.39
CA ALA A 75 -14.48 14.22 -7.56
C ALA A 75 -13.67 13.39 -6.53
N PRO A 76 -12.41 13.74 -6.25
CA PRO A 76 -11.73 14.99 -6.63
C PRO A 76 -11.00 14.96 -7.99
N LEU A 77 -11.14 13.90 -8.80
CA LEU A 77 -10.34 13.69 -10.01
C LEU A 77 -11.07 14.02 -11.31
N SER A 78 -12.04 14.94 -11.29
CA SER A 78 -12.92 15.28 -12.43
C SER A 78 -12.24 15.99 -13.62
N SER A 79 -10.92 16.14 -13.62
CA SER A 79 -10.15 16.72 -14.73
C SER A 79 -8.92 15.86 -15.01
N SER A 80 -8.49 15.79 -16.27
CA SER A 80 -7.25 15.11 -16.67
C SER A 80 -5.99 15.80 -16.17
N ALA A 81 -6.09 17.08 -15.78
CA ALA A 81 -5.04 17.79 -15.07
C ALA A 81 -4.86 17.29 -13.62
N PHE A 82 -5.90 16.68 -13.02
CA PHE A 82 -5.85 16.22 -11.64
C PHE A 82 -5.21 14.84 -11.52
N THR A 83 -4.46 14.65 -10.44
CA THR A 83 -3.68 13.44 -10.20
C THR A 83 -3.74 13.03 -8.73
N ASP A 84 -3.91 11.74 -8.46
CA ASP A 84 -3.72 11.17 -7.13
C ASP A 84 -2.52 10.21 -7.18
N THR A 85 -1.50 10.49 -6.37
CA THR A 85 -0.29 9.69 -6.28
C THR A 85 -0.18 9.03 -4.91
N ARG A 86 0.14 7.74 -4.87
CA ARG A 86 0.41 7.01 -3.62
C ARG A 86 1.81 6.41 -3.70
N ASN A 87 2.60 6.71 -2.69
CA ASN A 87 3.95 6.18 -2.53
C ASN A 87 3.97 5.40 -1.25
N LEU A 88 4.44 4.16 -1.29
CA LEU A 88 4.66 3.34 -0.11
C LEU A 88 6.13 2.95 -0.10
N VAL A 89 6.76 3.07 1.05
CA VAL A 89 8.07 2.48 1.30
C VAL A 89 7.99 1.75 2.63
N ASP A 90 8.38 0.49 2.64
CA ASP A 90 8.41 -0.33 3.84
C ASP A 90 9.69 -1.15 3.89
N ALA A 91 10.12 -1.46 5.09
CA ALA A 91 11.27 -2.31 5.34
C ALA A 91 11.06 -3.13 6.59
N TYR A 92 11.71 -4.28 6.64
CA TYR A 92 11.82 -5.11 7.83
C TYR A 92 13.24 -5.60 8.03
N ALA A 93 13.57 -5.90 9.29
CA ALA A 93 14.80 -6.55 9.68
C ALA A 93 14.54 -7.57 10.80
N MET A 94 15.27 -8.68 10.76
CA MET A 94 15.32 -9.70 11.78
C MET A 94 16.44 -9.36 12.76
N VAL A 95 16.09 -9.24 14.04
CA VAL A 95 17.02 -9.08 15.16
C VAL A 95 16.81 -10.28 16.08
N GLY A 96 17.55 -11.36 15.81
CA GLY A 96 17.35 -12.65 16.49
C GLY A 96 15.94 -13.21 16.23
N PRO A 97 15.14 -13.51 17.27
CA PRO A 97 13.75 -13.99 17.12
C PRO A 97 12.73 -12.86 16.92
N VAL A 98 13.18 -11.61 16.72
CA VAL A 98 12.30 -10.45 16.55
C VAL A 98 12.36 -9.97 15.11
N LYS A 99 11.21 -9.75 14.48
CA LYS A 99 11.12 -9.02 13.22
C LYS A 99 10.60 -7.64 13.49
N VAL A 100 11.40 -6.62 13.20
CA VAL A 100 10.98 -5.22 13.29
C VAL A 100 10.68 -4.75 11.89
N ALA A 101 9.48 -4.20 11.68
CA ALA A 101 9.03 -3.71 10.39
C ALA A 101 8.48 -2.30 10.53
N GLY A 102 8.65 -1.50 9.50
CA GLY A 102 8.09 -0.16 9.48
C GLY A 102 8.11 0.42 8.10
N GLY A 103 7.38 1.51 7.94
CA GLY A 103 7.27 2.15 6.65
C GLY A 103 6.51 3.44 6.70
N TRP A 104 6.41 4.02 5.52
CA TRP A 104 5.80 5.29 5.29
C TRP A 104 5.01 5.24 3.99
N MET A 105 3.75 5.67 4.07
CA MET A 105 2.87 5.84 2.94
C MET A 105 2.53 7.32 2.79
N ARG A 106 2.78 7.89 1.62
CA ARG A 106 2.27 9.21 1.25
C ARG A 106 1.18 9.06 0.22
N ARG A 107 0.05 9.71 0.47
CA ARG A 107 -0.96 9.98 -0.55
C ARG A 107 -0.97 11.47 -0.85
N ASN A 108 -0.90 11.83 -2.12
CA ASN A 108 -0.97 13.20 -2.58
C ASN A 108 -1.98 13.32 -3.71
N THR A 109 -3.07 14.04 -3.46
CA THR A 109 -4.14 14.32 -4.41
C THR A 109 -4.00 15.77 -4.88
N ALA A 110 -3.38 15.94 -6.04
CA ALA A 110 -3.28 17.20 -6.76
C ALA A 110 -4.57 17.41 -7.58
N ALA A 111 -5.60 17.93 -6.91
CA ALA A 111 -6.89 18.29 -7.51
C ALA A 111 -7.18 19.79 -7.30
N ALA A 112 -8.39 20.22 -7.64
CA ALA A 112 -8.86 21.59 -7.35
C ALA A 112 -8.62 21.99 -5.88
N VAL A 113 -8.78 21.05 -4.96
CA VAL A 113 -8.31 21.16 -3.57
C VAL A 113 -7.17 20.16 -3.40
N HIS A 114 -5.97 20.67 -3.12
CA HIS A 114 -4.81 19.85 -2.85
C HIS A 114 -4.95 19.16 -1.48
N ALA A 115 -4.87 17.83 -1.46
CA ALA A 115 -4.91 17.05 -0.23
C ALA A 115 -3.69 16.13 -0.15
N GLN A 116 -3.00 16.17 0.98
CA GLN A 116 -1.84 15.30 1.21
C GLN A 116 -1.92 14.67 2.59
N SER A 117 -1.69 13.37 2.65
CA SER A 117 -1.58 12.61 3.90
C SER A 117 -0.33 11.75 3.91
N ASP A 118 0.28 11.65 5.09
CA ASP A 118 1.41 10.80 5.38
C ASP A 118 1.00 9.82 6.50
N ILE A 119 1.23 8.54 6.29
CA ILE A 119 1.02 7.50 7.28
C ILE A 119 2.38 6.90 7.58
N PHE A 120 2.77 6.87 8.84
CA PHE A 120 3.93 6.14 9.31
C PHE A 120 3.45 4.94 10.09
N PHE A 121 4.04 3.79 9.85
CA PHE A 121 3.74 2.58 10.59
C PHE A 121 5.04 1.94 11.08
N LEU A 122 4.98 1.38 12.27
CA LEU A 122 6.08 0.67 12.90
C LEU A 122 5.48 -0.49 13.68
N GLY A 123 6.01 -1.68 13.50
CA GLY A 123 5.59 -2.87 14.20
C GLY A 123 6.77 -3.76 14.53
N PHE A 124 6.55 -4.66 15.48
CA PHE A 124 7.50 -5.69 15.84
C PHE A 124 6.75 -6.99 16.10
N GLU A 125 7.24 -8.05 15.48
CA GLU A 125 6.77 -9.42 15.63
C GLU A 125 7.82 -10.19 16.44
N TYR A 126 7.41 -10.85 17.52
CA TYR A 126 8.29 -11.70 18.34
C TYR A 126 7.91 -13.17 18.16
N PHE A 127 8.84 -13.96 17.64
CA PHE A 127 8.68 -15.40 17.43
C PHE A 127 9.06 -16.14 18.72
N ILE A 128 8.09 -16.36 19.62
CA ILE A 128 8.33 -17.08 20.88
C ILE A 128 8.66 -18.55 20.57
N ARG A 129 7.91 -19.16 19.65
CA ARG A 129 8.07 -20.52 19.12
C ARG A 129 7.51 -20.56 17.67
N PRO A 130 7.81 -21.57 16.84
CA PRO A 130 7.27 -21.65 15.46
C PRO A 130 5.73 -21.62 15.37
N ASP A 131 5.05 -21.94 16.47
CA ASP A 131 3.59 -21.99 16.63
C ASP A 131 2.99 -20.74 17.31
N LEU A 132 3.82 -19.82 17.82
CA LEU A 132 3.39 -18.66 18.60
C LEU A 132 4.09 -17.37 18.18
N ILE A 133 3.31 -16.44 17.62
CA ILE A 133 3.77 -15.13 17.17
C ILE A 133 3.00 -14.04 17.93
N GLU A 134 3.75 -13.17 18.59
CA GLU A 134 3.25 -11.91 19.13
C GLU A 134 3.49 -10.82 18.11
N ASP A 135 2.47 -10.04 17.77
CA ASP A 135 2.63 -8.89 16.88
C ASP A 135 2.09 -7.63 17.57
N VAL A 136 2.89 -6.57 17.51
CA VAL A 136 2.53 -5.26 18.04
C VAL A 136 2.77 -4.25 16.95
N GLN A 137 1.73 -3.51 16.60
CA GLN A 137 1.78 -2.50 15.54
C GLN A 137 1.37 -1.13 16.09
N ALA A 138 2.09 -0.11 15.66
CA ALA A 138 1.79 1.29 15.90
C ALA A 138 1.64 2.00 14.55
N LEU A 139 0.52 2.70 14.39
CA LEU A 139 0.17 3.47 13.21
C LEU A 139 0.05 4.93 13.60
N ARG A 140 0.75 5.80 12.88
CA ARG A 140 0.64 7.25 13.01
C ARG A 140 0.17 7.85 11.70
N TYR A 141 -1.06 8.35 11.70
CA TYR A 141 -1.64 9.06 10.57
C TYR A 141 -1.39 10.56 10.72
N ILE A 142 -0.89 11.23 9.68
CA ILE A 142 -0.68 12.68 9.62
C ILE A 142 -1.38 13.21 8.38
N ASN A 143 -2.38 14.07 8.57
CA ASN A 143 -3.00 14.81 7.47
C ASN A 143 -2.34 16.19 7.34
N ARG A 144 -1.90 16.56 6.14
CA ARG A 144 -1.28 17.88 5.88
C ARG A 144 -2.28 18.94 5.42
N SER A 145 -3.43 18.55 4.88
CA SER A 145 -4.51 19.47 4.50
C SER A 145 -5.34 19.98 5.69
N VAL A 146 -5.36 19.23 6.79
CA VAL A 146 -5.90 19.65 8.08
C VAL A 146 -4.91 19.11 9.10
N ALA A 147 -4.19 19.95 9.84
CA ALA A 147 -3.16 19.53 10.79
C ALA A 147 -3.77 18.66 11.90
N ASN A 148 -3.89 17.36 11.66
CA ASN A 148 -4.54 16.41 12.54
C ASN A 148 -3.76 15.09 12.49
N ALA A 149 -3.38 14.60 13.67
CA ALA A 149 -2.54 13.43 13.83
C ALA A 149 -3.21 12.44 14.78
N ASN A 150 -3.55 11.25 14.26
CA ASN A 150 -4.16 10.19 15.06
C ASN A 150 -3.14 9.06 15.24
N PHE A 151 -2.95 8.63 16.48
CA PHE A 151 -2.13 7.48 16.85
C PHE A 151 -3.05 6.30 17.16
N LEU A 152 -2.86 5.18 16.46
CA LEU A 152 -3.58 3.94 16.69
C LEU A 152 -2.55 2.85 16.94
N SER A 153 -2.61 2.18 18.08
CA SER A 153 -1.70 1.08 18.43
C SER A 153 -2.47 -0.23 18.64
N PRO A 154 -2.90 -0.93 17.57
CA PRO A 154 -3.47 -2.26 17.73
C PRO A 154 -2.38 -3.26 18.12
N ALA A 155 -2.57 -3.96 19.24
CA ALA A 155 -1.80 -5.16 19.58
C ALA A 155 -2.60 -6.40 19.14
N GLN A 156 -1.97 -7.30 18.37
CA GLN A 156 -2.61 -8.51 17.86
C GLN A 156 -1.75 -9.74 18.16
N ARG A 157 -2.34 -10.75 18.81
CA ARG A 157 -1.67 -12.02 19.10
C ARG A 157 -2.20 -13.11 18.18
N ILE A 158 -1.32 -13.86 17.52
CA ILE A 158 -1.71 -14.93 16.58
C ILE A 158 -1.12 -16.26 17.04
N TYR A 159 -1.99 -17.25 17.22
CA TYR A 159 -1.62 -18.62 17.59
C TYR A 159 -1.86 -19.58 16.42
N PHE A 160 -0.90 -20.46 16.16
CA PHE A 160 -1.02 -21.59 15.23
C PHE A 160 -1.10 -22.89 16.02
N GLN A 161 -2.30 -23.43 16.24
CA GLN A 161 -2.45 -24.68 17.03
C GLN A 161 -2.12 -25.96 16.25
N ASN A 162 -2.06 -25.89 14.92
CA ASN A 162 -1.59 -26.89 13.96
C ASN A 162 -1.69 -26.26 12.56
N GLU A 163 -1.07 -26.84 11.52
CA GLU A 163 -0.98 -26.32 10.13
C GLU A 163 -2.31 -25.84 9.48
N ARG A 164 -3.47 -26.05 10.13
CA ARG A 164 -4.81 -25.74 9.62
C ARG A 164 -5.66 -24.81 10.49
N ARG A 165 -5.19 -24.36 11.65
CA ARG A 165 -6.00 -23.50 12.56
C ARG A 165 -5.21 -22.30 13.10
N LEU A 166 -5.62 -21.13 12.61
CA LEU A 166 -5.23 -19.80 13.08
C LEU A 166 -6.25 -19.29 14.11
N ILE A 167 -5.78 -18.88 15.29
CA ILE A 167 -6.60 -18.16 16.28
C ILE A 167 -5.96 -16.78 16.50
N CYS A 168 -6.68 -15.72 16.17
CA CYS A 168 -6.27 -14.33 16.40
C CYS A 168 -6.96 -13.79 17.67
N HIS A 169 -6.19 -13.20 18.59
CA HIS A 169 -6.70 -12.39 19.69
C HIS A 169 -6.28 -10.94 19.46
N LEU A 170 -7.25 -10.04 19.34
CA LEU A 170 -7.01 -8.60 19.29
C LEU A 170 -7.05 -8.09 20.74
N ALA A 171 -5.92 -7.60 21.24
CA ALA A 171 -5.87 -6.91 22.51
C ALA A 171 -6.00 -5.40 22.21
N THR A 172 -7.20 -4.87 22.33
CA THR A 172 -7.43 -3.41 22.38
C THR A 172 -6.95 -2.91 23.73
N SER A 173 -5.88 -2.11 23.77
CA SER A 173 -5.50 -1.33 24.96
C SER A 173 -6.34 -0.06 25.09
#